data_AF-A0A6B3EBI0-F1
#
_entry.id   AF-A0A6B3EBI0-F1
#
_cell.length_a   1.000
_cell.length_b   1.000
_cell.length_c   1.000
_cell.angle_alpha   90.00
_cell.angle_beta   90.00
_cell.angle_gamma   90.00
#
_symmetry.space_group_name_H-M   'P 1'
#
loop_
_entity.id
_entity.type
_entity.pdbx_description
1 polymer ?
#
loop_
_entity_poly.entity_id
_entity_poly.type
_entity_poly.pdbx_seq_one_letter_code
_entity_poly.pdbx_strand_id
1 'polypeptide(L)' 'VHELRRQGHEVFVEATAGSGSSITDEEFVAAGAVILPTADEVWARADLLLKVKEPIAEEYHRMRKDQVLFTYLHL' A
#
# COMPACT_ATOMS: atom_id res chain seq x y z
N VAL A 1 9.35 4.49 -0.71
CA VAL A 1 9.46 3.70 -1.96
C VAL A 1 10.91 3.43 -2.34
N HIS A 2 11.72 4.45 -2.63
CA HIS A 2 13.09 4.30 -3.14
C HIS A 2 13.94 3.28 -2.37
N GLU A 3 13.99 3.37 -1.04
CA GLU A 3 14.81 2.47 -0.23
C GLU A 3 14.33 1.01 -0.31
N LEU A 4 13.03 0.75 -0.28
CA LEU A 4 12.48 -0.61 -0.42
C LEU A 4 12.83 -1.21 -1.79
N ARG A 5 12.72 -0.42 -2.86
CA ARG A 5 13.14 -0.84 -4.21
C ARG A 5 14.64 -1.11 -4.27
N ARG A 6 15.46 -0.26 -3.64
CA ARG A 6 16.93 -0.44 -3.56
C ARG A 6 17.32 -1.75 -2.86
N GLN A 7 16.53 -2.19 -1.88
CA GLN A 7 16.71 -3.46 -1.17
C GLN A 7 16.12 -4.67 -1.93
N GLY A 8 15.56 -4.48 -3.12
CA GLY A 8 15.03 -5.55 -3.96
C GLY A 8 13.56 -5.91 -3.73
N HIS A 9 12.82 -5.15 -2.92
CA HIS A 9 11.39 -5.37 -2.75
C HIS A 9 10.57 -4.78 -3.91
N GLU A 10 9.39 -5.34 -4.16
CA GLU A 10 8.37 -4.70 -4.99
C GLU A 10 7.51 -3.79 -4.13
N VAL A 11 7.13 -2.63 -4.67
CA VAL A 11 6.31 -1.64 -3.95
C VAL A 11 5.10 -1.34 -4.79
N PHE A 12 3.93 -1.71 -4.30
CA PHE A 12 2.63 -1.41 -4.91
C PHE A 12 1.99 -0.24 -4.18
N VAL A 13 1.43 0.70 -4.92
CA VAL A 13 0.69 1.85 -4.38
C VAL A 13 -0.63 1.96 -5.12
N GLU A 14 -1.73 2.18 -4.40
CA GLU A 14 -3.02 2.46 -5.03
C GLU A 14 -2.96 3.82 -5.74
N ALA A 15 -3.55 3.91 -6.94
CA ALA A 15 -3.68 5.17 -7.67
C ALA A 15 -4.26 6.25 -6.76
N THR A 16 -3.70 7.46 -6.82
CA THR A 16 -4.11 8.64 -6.04
C THR A 16 -3.89 8.56 -4.52
N ALA A 17 -3.29 7.49 -3.98
CA ALA A 17 -3.09 7.32 -2.54
C ALA A 17 -2.26 8.46 -1.89
N GLY A 18 -1.34 9.07 -2.65
CA GLY A 18 -0.51 10.17 -2.19
C GLY A 18 -1.11 11.55 -2.37
N SER A 19 -2.21 11.70 -3.12
CA SER A 19 -2.72 13.01 -3.56
C SER A 19 -3.07 13.92 -2.38
N GLY A 20 -3.64 13.37 -1.31
CA GLY A 20 -3.94 14.11 -0.07
C GLY A 20 -2.70 14.60 0.70
N SER A 21 -1.52 14.06 0.38
CA SER A 21 -0.23 14.46 0.95
C SER A 21 0.66 15.20 -0.06
N SER A 22 0.08 15.66 -1.18
CA SER A 22 0.81 16.33 -2.27
C SER A 22 1.93 15.48 -2.89
N ILE A 23 1.74 14.16 -2.94
CA ILE A 23 2.63 13.23 -3.67
C ILE A 23 1.84 12.66 -4.85
N THR A 24 2.30 12.90 -6.07
CA THR A 24 1.62 12.39 -7.27
C THR A 24 1.97 10.93 -7.55
N ASP A 25 1.15 10.27 -8.37
CA ASP A 25 1.42 8.91 -8.82
C ASP A 25 2.74 8.83 -9.60
N GLU A 26 3.06 9.86 -10.39
CA GLU A 26 4.33 9.96 -11.12
C GLU A 26 5.54 10.01 -10.18
N GLU A 27 5.43 10.68 -9.02
CA GLU A 27 6.50 10.71 -8.03
C GLU A 27 6.73 9.32 -7.41
N PHE A 28 5.67 8.56 -7.16
CA PHE A 28 5.79 7.17 -6.72
C PHE A 28 6.42 6.28 -7.80
N VAL A 29 6.00 6.42 -9.07
CA VAL A 29 6.58 5.69 -10.22
C VAL A 29 8.06 6.03 -10.39
N ALA A 30 8.42 7.32 -10.34
CA ALA A 30 9.81 7.76 -10.43
C ALA A 30 10.68 7.19 -9.30
N ALA A 31 10.11 6.98 -8.11
CA ALA A 31 10.77 6.30 -6.99
C ALA A 31 10.80 4.77 -7.12
N GLY A 32 10.14 4.20 -8.15
CA GLY A 32 10.15 2.79 -8.51
C GLY A 32 8.95 1.97 -8.03
N ALA A 33 7.85 2.61 -7.60
CA ALA A 33 6.61 1.90 -7.29
C ALA A 33 5.86 1.49 -8.56
N VAL A 34 5.00 0.48 -8.42
CA VAL A 34 3.97 0.12 -9.39
C VAL A 34 2.63 0.65 -8.90
N ILE A 35 1.98 1.48 -9.70
CA ILE A 35 0.63 1.99 -9.40
C ILE A 35 -0.40 0.92 -9.77
N LEU A 36 -1.28 0.59 -8.84
CA LEU A 36 -2.41 -0.31 -9.03
C LEU A 36 -3.72 0.49 -8.99
N PRO A 37 -4.71 0.17 -9.84
CA PRO A 37 -5.90 1.01 -9.99
C PRO A 37 -6.90 0.87 -8.84
N THR A 38 -6.79 -0.17 -8.02
CA THR A 38 -7.76 -0.46 -6.95
C THR A 38 -7.08 -0.92 -5.66
N ALA A 39 -7.70 -0.58 -4.53
CA ALA A 39 -7.37 -1.16 -3.24
C ALA A 39 -7.37 -2.70 -3.25
N ASP A 40 -8.35 -3.33 -3.91
CA ASP A 40 -8.47 -4.79 -3.96
C ASP A 40 -7.18 -5.44 -4.50
N GLU A 41 -6.58 -4.86 -5.54
CA GLU A 41 -5.34 -5.36 -6.10
C GLU A 41 -4.13 -5.17 -5.17
N VAL A 42 -4.05 -4.05 -4.45
CA VAL A 42 -2.99 -3.80 -3.46
C VAL A 42 -3.08 -4.80 -2.30
N TRP A 43 -4.28 -4.94 -1.74
CA TRP A 43 -4.54 -5.88 -0.64
C TRP A 43 -4.28 -7.34 -1.04
N ALA A 44 -4.62 -7.72 -2.27
CA ALA A 44 -4.39 -9.09 -2.76
C ALA A 44 -2.90 -9.41 -2.97
N ARG A 45 -2.10 -8.46 -3.49
CA ARG A 45 -0.70 -8.70 -3.87
C ARG A 45 0.31 -8.50 -2.75
N ALA A 46 0.03 -7.61 -1.79
CA ALA A 46 1.02 -7.24 -0.78
C ALA A 46 1.23 -8.37 0.25
N ASP A 47 2.47 -8.74 0.54
CA ASP A 47 2.83 -9.59 1.69
C ASP A 47 2.94 -8.77 2.98
N LEU A 48 3.44 -7.53 2.87
CA LEU A 48 3.44 -6.52 3.92
C LEU A 48 2.57 -5.34 3.46
N LEU A 49 1.44 -5.13 4.14
CA LEU A 49 0.53 -4.02 3.88
C LEU A 49 0.77 -2.88 4.88
N LEU A 50 1.20 -1.73 4.36
CA LEU A 50 1.43 -0.52 5.14
C LEU A 50 0.22 0.42 5.00
N LYS A 51 -0.36 0.82 6.14
CA LYS A 51 -1.48 1.78 6.20
C LYS A 51 -1.25 2.79 7.32
N VAL A 52 -2.04 3.87 7.31
CA VAL A 52 -2.08 4.85 8.40
C VAL A 52 -3.10 4.47 9.47
N LYS A 53 -4.33 4.14 9.08
CA LYS A 53 -5.44 3.80 9.99
C LYS A 53 -5.77 2.31 9.99
N GLU A 54 -6.49 1.90 11.02
CA GLU A 54 -7.03 0.57 11.19
C GLU A 54 -7.89 0.16 9.97
N PRO A 55 -7.96 -1.14 9.64
CA PRO A 55 -8.95 -1.62 8.69
C PRO A 55 -10.36 -1.26 9.14
N ILE A 56 -11.21 -0.87 8.19
CA ILE A 56 -12.64 -0.60 8.44
C ILE A 56 -13.50 -1.73 7.87
N ALA A 57 -14.81 -1.73 8.18
CA ALA A 57 -15.74 -2.78 7.79
C ALA A 57 -15.71 -3.12 6.28
N GLU A 58 -15.57 -2.11 5.45
CA GLU A 58 -15.46 -2.26 3.99
C GLU A 58 -14.15 -2.93 3.55
N GLU A 59 -13.12 -2.96 4.39
CA GLU A 59 -11.81 -3.56 4.09
C GLU A 59 -11.63 -4.95 4.70
N TYR A 60 -12.49 -5.38 5.63
CA TYR A 60 -12.32 -6.66 6.34
C TYR A 60 -12.25 -7.87 5.40
N HIS A 61 -13.05 -7.85 4.33
CA HIS A 61 -13.08 -8.94 3.35
C HIS A 61 -11.77 -9.06 2.55
N ARG A 62 -10.92 -8.04 2.57
CA ARG A 62 -9.62 -8.00 1.88
C ARG A 62 -8.49 -8.59 2.72
N MET A 63 -8.70 -8.73 4.03
CA MET A 63 -7.71 -9.29 4.94
C MET A 63 -7.50 -10.78 4.61
N ARG A 64 -6.24 -11.18 4.48
CA ARG A 64 -5.89 -12.57 4.17
C ARG A 64 -4.90 -13.14 5.19
N LYS A 65 -4.91 -14.47 5.30
CA LYS A 65 -3.91 -15.19 6.07
C LYS A 65 -2.51 -14.94 5.48
N ASP A 66 -1.50 -14.98 6.35
CA ASP A 66 -0.09 -14.87 6.00
C ASP A 66 0.30 -13.51 5.38
N GLN A 67 -0.49 -12.47 5.63
CA GLN A 67 -0.17 -11.07 5.32
C GLN A 67 0.17 -10.32 6.61
N VAL A 68 1.26 -9.55 6.60
CA VAL A 68 1.61 -8.65 7.70
C VAL A 68 0.91 -7.32 7.47
N LEU A 69 0.04 -6.93 8.40
CA LEU A 69 -0.57 -5.61 8.43
C LEU A 69 0.17 -4.72 9.41
N PHE A 70 0.71 -3.59 8.95
CA PHE A 70 1.36 -2.61 9.82
C PHE A 70 0.69 -1.23 9.68
N THR A 71 -0.01 -0.83 10.74
CA THR A 71 -0.83 0.38 10.83
C THR A 71 -1.15 0.70 12.29
N TYR A 72 -1.75 1.86 12.57
CA TYR A 72 -2.35 2.11 13.89
C TYR A 72 -3.59 1.24 14.08
N LEU A 73 -3.58 0.35 15.09
CA LEU A 73 -4.69 -0.55 15.39
C LEU A 73 -5.57 -0.11 16.57
N HIS A 74 -5.01 0.68 17.50
CA HIS A 74 -5.73 1.15 18.70
C HIS A 74 -6.41 0.03 19.52
N LEU A 75 -5.70 -1.10 19.72
CA LEU A 75 -6.17 -2.27 20.47
C LEU A 75 -6.23 -2.06 21.98
#